data_AF-A0A834IUS9-F1
#
_entry.id   AF-A0A834IUS9-F1
#
_cell.length_a   1.000
_cell.length_b   1.000
_cell.length_c   1.000
_cell.angle_alpha   90.00
_cell.angle_beta   90.00
_cell.angle_gamma   90.00
#
_symmetry.space_group_name_H-M   'P 1'
#
loop_
_entity.id
_entity.type
_entity.pdbx_description
1 polymer ?
#
loop_
_entity_poly.entity_id
_entity_poly.type
_entity_poly.pdbx_seq_one_letter_code
_entity_poly.pdbx_strand_id
1 'polypeptide(L)'
;MSTEDGEHSGRSKEVVTDENIKKIHKMILNGRKLKLNEITDTLKILTEGVRHIIHEYLCIRNLCAKWVSRELTFDQKQRRVDDSEQCLKMIKRNKPEFLHRYVIMDETWLHHFTSKSNRQSSEWTAHNETAPKRWKTQQSAGRTINSNYYIALLDRLKNEIAENRRKFGEKESAASPR
;
A
#
# COMPACT_ATOMS: atom_id res chain seq x y z
N MET A 1 -9.09 -14.31 63.40
CA MET A 1 -8.00 -15.03 62.73
C MET A 1 -7.99 -14.52 61.29
N SER A 2 -7.29 -13.40 61.05
CA SER A 2 -7.19 -12.78 59.72
C SER A 2 -5.94 -13.32 59.04
N THR A 3 -6.13 -13.97 57.90
CA THR A 3 -5.06 -14.36 56.99
C THR A 3 -4.69 -13.13 56.16
N GLU A 4 -3.54 -12.54 56.46
CA GLU A 4 -2.94 -11.50 55.63
C GLU A 4 -2.40 -12.15 54.35
N ASP A 5 -2.96 -11.80 53.20
CA ASP A 5 -2.43 -12.20 51.90
C ASP A 5 -1.06 -11.53 51.69
N GLY A 6 -0.01 -12.35 51.65
CA GLY A 6 1.36 -11.89 51.38
C GLY A 6 1.48 -11.26 49.99
N GLU A 7 2.33 -10.23 49.89
CA GLU A 7 2.64 -9.55 48.64
C GLU A 7 3.01 -10.58 47.55
N HIS A 8 2.16 -10.69 46.54
CA HIS A 8 2.43 -11.53 45.39
C HIS A 8 3.57 -10.90 44.59
N SER A 9 4.76 -11.49 44.69
CA SER A 9 5.87 -11.28 43.77
C SER A 9 5.42 -11.65 42.35
N GLY A 10 4.96 -10.65 41.59
CA GLY A 10 4.68 -10.81 40.16
C GLY A 10 5.91 -11.32 39.40
N ARG A 11 5.64 -11.95 38.24
CA ARG A 11 6.62 -12.56 37.31
C ARG A 11 7.90 -11.71 37.18
N SER A 12 9.04 -12.32 37.45
CA SER A 12 10.34 -11.63 37.61
C SER A 12 10.71 -10.74 36.41
N LYS A 13 11.19 -9.52 36.71
CA LYS A 13 11.76 -8.51 35.79
C LYS A 13 13.09 -8.94 35.13
N GLU A 14 13.46 -10.20 35.25
CA GLU A 14 14.76 -10.76 34.85
C GLU A 14 14.99 -10.72 33.33
N VAL A 15 13.90 -10.66 32.56
CA VAL A 15 13.95 -10.54 31.11
C VAL A 15 14.34 -9.12 30.66
N VAL A 16 13.99 -8.10 31.44
CA VAL A 16 14.16 -6.68 31.10
C VAL A 16 15.44 -6.14 31.74
N THR A 17 16.58 -6.64 31.29
CA THR A 17 17.89 -6.07 31.64
C THR A 17 18.31 -5.03 30.61
N ASP A 18 19.06 -4.01 31.05
CA ASP A 18 19.60 -2.98 30.14
C ASP A 18 20.48 -3.60 29.03
N GLU A 19 21.17 -4.69 29.33
CA GLU A 19 21.94 -5.49 28.36
C GLU A 19 21.05 -6.07 27.26
N ASN A 20 19.91 -6.68 27.63
CA ASN A 20 18.95 -7.25 26.68
C ASN A 20 18.32 -6.14 25.83
N ILE A 21 17.95 -5.01 26.43
CA ILE A 21 17.42 -3.84 25.71
C ILE A 21 18.40 -3.37 24.64
N LYS A 22 19.66 -3.14 25.02
CA LYS A 22 20.73 -2.71 24.09
C LYS A 22 20.98 -3.72 22.98
N LYS A 23 20.97 -5.02 23.31
CA LYS A 23 21.21 -6.10 22.33
C LYS A 23 20.06 -6.20 21.34
N ILE A 24 18.80 -6.15 21.79
CA ILE A 24 17.61 -6.12 20.92
C ILE A 24 17.64 -4.88 20.02
N HIS A 25 17.94 -3.71 20.58
CA HIS A 25 18.05 -2.47 19.81
C HIS A 25 19.11 -2.57 18.71
N LYS A 26 20.30 -3.09 19.03
CA LYS A 26 21.38 -3.32 18.06
C LYS A 26 20.98 -4.30 16.96
N MET A 27 20.29 -5.38 17.30
CA MET A 27 19.78 -6.34 16.32
C MET A 27 18.80 -5.70 15.34
N ILE A 28 17.83 -4.94 15.85
CA ILE A 28 16.82 -4.25 15.02
C ILE A 28 17.48 -3.21 14.10
N LEU A 29 18.46 -2.45 14.59
CA LEU A 29 19.21 -1.49 13.77
C LEU A 29 20.01 -2.18 12.66
N ASN A 30 20.61 -3.33 12.93
CA ASN A 30 21.35 -4.12 11.93
C ASN A 30 20.42 -4.76 10.88
N GLY A 31 19.18 -5.08 11.26
CA GLY A 31 18.22 -5.76 10.39
C GLY A 31 16.78 -5.34 10.66
N ARG A 32 16.27 -4.38 9.88
CA ARG A 32 14.88 -3.89 10.05
C ARG A 32 13.81 -4.95 9.77
N LYS A 33 14.13 -6.03 9.05
CA LYS A 33 13.21 -7.13 8.69
C LYS A 33 13.22 -8.33 9.63
N LEU A 34 13.93 -8.25 10.74
CA LEU A 34 14.05 -9.36 11.68
C LEU A 34 12.69 -9.82 12.19
N LYS A 35 12.48 -11.13 12.24
CA LYS A 35 11.28 -11.71 12.84
C LYS A 35 11.44 -11.78 14.35
N LEU A 36 10.33 -11.68 15.07
CA LEU A 36 10.33 -11.80 16.52
C LEU A 36 10.95 -13.13 17.00
N ASN A 37 10.68 -14.22 16.27
CA ASN A 37 11.26 -15.54 16.56
C ASN A 37 12.79 -15.57 16.47
N GLU A 38 13.38 -14.85 15.49
CA GLU A 38 14.83 -14.80 15.34
C GLU A 38 15.50 -14.08 16.52
N ILE A 39 14.82 -13.10 17.11
CA ILE A 39 15.28 -12.37 18.30
C ILE A 39 15.14 -13.25 19.55
N THR A 40 14.03 -13.97 19.69
CA THR A 40 13.86 -14.89 20.83
C THR A 40 14.86 -16.05 20.79
N ASP A 41 15.12 -16.62 19.62
CA ASP A 41 16.01 -17.78 19.48
C ASP A 41 17.47 -17.40 19.77
N THR A 42 17.88 -16.20 19.36
CA THR A 42 19.25 -15.69 19.61
C THR A 42 19.49 -15.25 21.04
N LEU A 43 18.47 -14.72 21.71
CA LEU A 43 18.59 -14.25 23.10
C LEU A 43 18.11 -15.28 24.13
N LYS A 44 17.45 -16.36 23.69
CA LYS A 44 16.77 -17.36 24.52
C LYS A 44 15.78 -16.71 25.51
N ILE A 45 15.11 -15.65 25.05
CA ILE A 45 14.10 -14.91 25.81
C ILE A 45 12.72 -15.32 25.30
N LEU A 46 11.71 -15.28 26.18
CA LEU A 46 10.32 -15.47 25.79
C LEU A 46 9.82 -14.38 24.84
N THR A 47 9.01 -14.77 23.86
CA THR A 47 8.42 -13.88 22.84
C THR A 47 7.70 -12.67 23.43
N GLU A 48 6.95 -12.86 24.51
CA GLU A 48 6.25 -11.77 25.21
C GLU A 48 7.22 -10.77 25.85
N GLY A 49 8.36 -11.25 26.37
CA GLY A 49 9.38 -10.37 26.95
C GLY A 49 10.06 -9.50 25.89
N VAL A 50 10.41 -10.09 24.74
CA VAL A 50 10.95 -9.33 23.60
C VAL A 50 9.93 -8.30 23.11
N ARG A 51 8.66 -8.70 22.98
CA ARG A 51 7.57 -7.80 22.56
C ARG A 51 7.38 -6.64 23.54
N HIS A 52 7.43 -6.91 24.84
CA HIS A 52 7.36 -5.90 25.89
C HIS A 52 8.53 -4.93 25.82
N ILE A 53 9.76 -5.41 25.66
CA ILE A 53 10.96 -4.55 25.50
C ILE A 53 10.82 -3.64 24.27
N ILE A 54 10.41 -4.20 23.13
CA ILE A 54 10.31 -3.45 21.88
C ILE A 54 9.26 -2.33 21.97
N HIS A 55 8.09 -2.61 22.56
CA HIS A 55 6.99 -1.65 22.61
C HIS A 55 7.12 -0.64 23.75
N GLU A 56 7.50 -1.07 24.95
CA GLU A 56 7.50 -0.23 26.14
C GLU A 56 8.83 0.51 26.35
N TYR A 57 9.97 -0.12 26.03
CA TYR A 57 11.29 0.46 26.29
C TYR A 57 11.92 1.09 25.06
N LEU A 58 11.77 0.45 23.89
CA LEU A 58 12.32 0.98 22.63
C LEU A 58 11.30 1.82 21.85
N CYS A 59 10.01 1.70 22.14
CA CYS A 59 8.92 2.39 21.43
C CYS A 59 8.94 2.17 19.90
N ILE A 60 9.40 1.00 19.45
CA ILE A 60 9.50 0.62 18.02
C ILE A 60 8.25 -0.16 17.61
N ARG A 61 7.83 0.00 16.35
CA ARG A 61 6.66 -0.66 15.77
C ARG A 61 7.04 -1.49 14.56
N ASN A 62 6.43 -2.66 14.40
CA ASN A 62 6.56 -3.44 13.18
C ASN A 62 5.46 -3.05 12.19
N LEU A 63 5.82 -2.36 11.12
CA LEU A 63 4.87 -1.86 10.14
C LEU A 63 5.08 -2.56 8.79
N CYS A 64 4.00 -3.06 8.20
CA CYS A 64 4.02 -3.55 6.82
C CYS A 64 4.28 -2.38 5.86
N ALA A 65 5.08 -2.63 4.83
CA ALA A 65 5.33 -1.61 3.83
C ALA A 65 4.07 -1.23 3.06
N LYS A 66 3.90 0.07 2.83
CA LYS A 66 2.85 0.59 1.97
C LYS A 66 3.23 0.34 0.52
N TRP A 67 2.35 -0.35 -0.20
CA TRP A 67 2.53 -0.56 -1.64
C TRP A 67 2.34 0.75 -2.40
N VAL A 68 3.36 1.13 -3.15
CA VAL A 68 3.35 2.29 -4.04
C VAL A 68 3.61 1.79 -5.46
N SER A 69 2.82 2.26 -6.43
CA SER A 69 2.91 1.78 -7.81
C SER A 69 4.31 1.97 -8.40
N ARG A 70 4.83 3.20 -8.36
CA ARG A 70 6.17 3.57 -8.81
C ARG A 70 6.69 4.75 -8.00
N GLU A 71 8.00 4.89 -7.93
CA GLU A 71 8.61 6.13 -7.49
C GLU A 71 8.52 7.15 -8.62
N LEU A 72 7.94 8.30 -8.33
CA LEU A 72 7.80 9.37 -9.31
C LEU A 72 8.99 10.32 -9.20
N THR A 73 9.52 10.73 -10.34
CA THR A 73 10.48 11.83 -10.41
C THR A 73 9.82 13.14 -10.00
N PHE A 74 10.61 14.16 -9.70
CA PHE A 74 10.10 15.49 -9.35
C PHE A 74 9.17 16.04 -10.44
N ASP A 75 9.59 15.99 -11.70
CA ASP A 75 8.81 16.48 -12.84
C ASP A 75 7.50 15.71 -13.02
N GLN A 76 7.50 14.39 -12.80
CA GLN A 76 6.28 13.57 -12.86
C GLN A 76 5.30 13.93 -11.75
N LYS A 77 5.78 14.33 -10.57
CA LYS A 77 4.93 14.81 -9.47
C LYS A 77 4.31 16.16 -9.84
N GLN A 78 5.12 17.09 -10.36
CA GLN A 78 4.62 18.41 -10.76
C GLN A 78 3.55 18.28 -11.84
N ARG A 79 3.82 17.51 -12.89
CA ARG A 79 2.84 17.27 -13.96
C ARG A 79 1.51 16.72 -13.44
N ARG A 80 1.56 15.80 -12.48
CA ARG A 80 0.33 15.27 -11.85
C ARG A 80 -0.44 16.33 -11.07
N VAL A 81 0.23 17.26 -10.40
CA VAL A 81 -0.41 18.38 -9.70
C VAL A 81 -1.09 19.28 -10.73
N ASP A 82 -0.38 19.65 -11.79
CA ASP A 82 -0.89 20.52 -12.85
C ASP A 82 -2.13 19.90 -13.53
N ASP A 83 -2.06 18.61 -13.91
CA ASP A 83 -3.17 17.86 -14.51
C ASP A 83 -4.38 17.77 -13.56
N SER A 84 -4.12 17.56 -12.26
CA SER A 84 -5.17 17.48 -11.24
C SER A 84 -5.87 18.83 -11.04
N GLU A 85 -5.12 19.93 -11.05
CA GLU A 85 -5.69 21.29 -10.97
C GLU A 85 -6.58 21.59 -12.17
N GLN A 86 -6.17 21.19 -13.38
CA GLN A 86 -6.98 21.35 -14.58
C GLN A 86 -8.28 20.54 -14.47
N CYS A 87 -8.19 19.27 -14.08
CA CYS A 87 -9.37 18.42 -13.87
C CYS A 87 -10.31 19.02 -12.81
N LEU A 88 -9.76 19.53 -11.70
CA LEU A 88 -10.55 20.17 -10.65
C LEU A 88 -11.27 21.42 -11.15
N LYS A 89 -10.63 22.25 -11.98
CA LYS A 89 -11.26 23.41 -12.61
C LYS A 89 -12.44 22.99 -13.52
N MET A 90 -12.28 21.92 -14.30
CA MET A 90 -13.36 21.39 -15.16
C MET A 90 -14.54 20.87 -14.32
N ILE A 91 -14.26 20.10 -13.27
CA ILE A 91 -15.28 19.59 -12.35
C ILE A 91 -16.02 20.72 -11.65
N LYS A 92 -15.33 21.78 -11.21
CA LYS A 92 -15.95 22.94 -10.53
C LYS A 92 -16.83 23.77 -11.47
N ARG A 93 -16.52 23.84 -12.77
CA ARG A 93 -17.30 24.60 -13.75
C ARG A 93 -18.64 23.96 -14.06
N ASN A 94 -18.68 22.66 -14.35
CA ASN A 94 -19.92 21.93 -14.61
C ASN A 94 -19.79 20.44 -14.27
N LYS A 95 -19.96 20.12 -12.98
CA LYS A 95 -19.81 18.76 -12.45
C LYS A 95 -20.71 17.72 -13.15
N PRO A 96 -22.05 17.91 -13.28
CA PRO A 96 -22.90 16.85 -13.85
C PRO A 96 -22.60 16.57 -15.32
N GLU A 97 -22.36 17.61 -16.12
CA GLU A 97 -22.06 17.46 -17.54
C GLU A 97 -20.66 16.87 -17.79
N PHE A 98 -19.68 17.23 -16.94
CA PHE A 98 -18.36 16.63 -16.97
C PHE A 98 -18.42 15.12 -16.68
N LEU A 99 -19.10 14.72 -15.61
CA LEU A 99 -19.23 13.32 -15.22
C LEU A 99 -20.02 12.50 -16.26
N HIS A 100 -21.04 13.08 -16.91
CA HIS A 100 -21.79 12.39 -17.97
C HIS A 100 -20.94 12.05 -19.20
N ARG A 101 -19.94 12.89 -19.50
CA ARG A 101 -19.03 12.69 -20.65
C ARG A 101 -17.76 11.92 -20.29
N TYR A 102 -17.46 11.79 -19.01
CA TYR A 102 -16.21 11.18 -18.54
C TYR A 102 -16.31 9.64 -18.58
N VAL A 103 -15.59 9.04 -19.52
CA VAL A 103 -15.49 7.58 -19.68
C VAL A 103 -14.06 7.16 -19.32
N ILE A 104 -13.93 6.24 -18.36
CA ILE A 104 -12.65 5.63 -18.00
C ILE A 104 -12.57 4.20 -18.52
N MET A 105 -11.36 3.80 -18.90
CA MET A 105 -11.02 2.43 -19.28
C MET A 105 -9.68 2.10 -18.64
N ASP A 106 -9.56 0.95 -18.00
CA ASP A 106 -8.31 0.46 -17.43
C ASP A 106 -8.15 -1.04 -17.68
N GLU A 107 -6.91 -1.50 -17.80
CA GLU A 107 -6.56 -2.89 -18.04
C GLU A 107 -6.03 -3.51 -16.75
N THR A 108 -6.79 -4.44 -16.15
CA THR A 108 -6.35 -5.19 -14.98
C THR A 108 -5.83 -6.56 -15.38
N TRP A 109 -4.54 -6.81 -15.15
CA TRP A 109 -3.92 -8.13 -15.35
C TRP A 109 -4.32 -9.10 -14.23
N LEU A 110 -5.02 -10.18 -14.58
CA LEU A 110 -5.30 -11.28 -13.65
C LEU A 110 -4.20 -12.33 -13.76
N HIS A 111 -3.42 -12.48 -12.69
CA HIS A 111 -2.34 -13.46 -12.61
C HIS A 111 -2.81 -14.74 -11.92
N HIS A 112 -2.37 -15.90 -12.41
CA HIS A 112 -2.65 -17.22 -11.82
C HIS A 112 -1.87 -17.48 -10.52
N PHE A 113 -0.88 -16.65 -10.19
CA PHE A 113 -0.01 -16.85 -9.04
C PHE A 113 -0.25 -15.79 -7.96
N THR A 114 -0.46 -16.23 -6.72
CA THR A 114 -0.61 -15.37 -5.55
C THR A 114 0.74 -14.74 -5.20
N SER A 115 0.87 -13.43 -5.39
CA SER A 115 2.08 -12.69 -4.99
C SER A 115 2.38 -12.84 -3.49
N LYS A 116 3.66 -12.73 -3.11
CA LYS A 116 4.11 -12.85 -1.70
C LYS A 116 3.29 -11.94 -0.77
N SER A 117 2.86 -12.49 0.37
CA SER A 117 2.02 -11.80 1.37
C SER A 117 2.63 -10.48 1.84
N ASN A 118 1.79 -9.45 1.98
CA ASN A 118 2.20 -8.13 2.48
C ASN A 118 2.86 -8.21 3.87
N ARG A 119 2.46 -9.19 4.68
CA ARG A 119 3.00 -9.42 6.03
C ARG A 119 4.51 -9.74 6.04
N GLN A 120 5.05 -10.28 4.94
CA GLN A 120 6.49 -10.53 4.81
C GLN A 120 7.32 -9.26 4.53
N SER A 121 6.66 -8.12 4.29
CA SER A 121 7.32 -6.83 4.08
C SER A 121 7.32 -5.94 5.33
N SER A 122 7.05 -6.54 6.48
CA SER A 122 7.01 -5.85 7.75
C SER A 122 8.43 -5.48 8.20
N GLU A 123 8.64 -4.20 8.51
CA GLU A 123 9.91 -3.70 9.03
C GLU A 123 9.68 -2.99 10.36
N TRP A 124 10.66 -3.11 11.25
CA TRP A 124 10.73 -2.36 12.49
C TRP A 124 11.08 -0.89 12.20
N THR A 125 10.23 0.01 12.68
CA THR A 125 10.30 1.46 12.46
C THR A 125 10.13 2.20 13.77
N ALA A 126 10.82 3.33 13.91
CA ALA A 126 10.66 4.16 15.10
C ALA A 126 9.27 4.82 15.10
N HIS A 127 8.80 5.25 16.27
CA HIS A 127 7.44 5.77 16.45
C HIS A 127 7.07 6.93 15.50
N ASN A 128 8.05 7.79 15.20
CA ASN A 128 7.86 9.00 14.37
C ASN A 128 8.23 8.79 12.90
N GLU A 129 8.67 7.59 12.51
CA GLU A 129 9.00 7.29 11.13
C GLU A 129 7.74 6.93 10.33
N THR A 130 7.72 7.35 9.07
CA THR A 130 6.67 6.92 8.15
C THR A 130 6.82 5.44 7.83
N ALA A 131 5.68 4.76 7.63
CA ALA A 131 5.68 3.37 7.18
C ALA A 131 6.59 3.17 5.95
N PRO A 132 7.35 2.06 5.91
CA PRO A 132 8.28 1.80 4.83
C PRO A 132 7.51 1.73 3.51
N LYS A 133 8.13 2.21 2.43
CA LYS A 133 7.51 2.18 1.09
C LYS A 133 8.07 1.00 0.31
N ARG A 134 7.17 0.27 -0.32
CA ARG A 134 7.54 -0.82 -1.22
C ARG A 134 6.98 -0.53 -2.60
N TRP A 135 7.88 -0.45 -3.57
CA TRP A 135 7.53 -0.26 -4.97
C TRP A 135 7.06 -1.58 -5.57
N LYS A 136 6.04 -1.53 -6.43
CA LYS A 136 5.65 -2.70 -7.22
C LYS A 136 6.75 -2.99 -8.24
N THR A 137 7.47 -4.10 -8.07
CA THR A 137 8.27 -4.67 -9.15
C THR A 137 7.30 -5.31 -10.13
N GLN A 138 7.23 -4.79 -11.35
CA GLN A 138 6.45 -5.40 -12.41
C GLN A 138 7.07 -6.78 -12.71
N GLN A 139 6.34 -7.85 -12.47
CA GLN A 139 6.77 -9.17 -12.94
C GLN A 139 6.83 -9.10 -14.46
N SER A 140 7.94 -9.53 -15.07
CA SER A 140 8.06 -9.59 -16.53
C SER A 140 6.93 -10.46 -17.08
N ALA A 141 6.21 -9.93 -18.06
CA ALA A 141 5.05 -10.57 -18.63
C ALA A 141 5.46 -11.88 -19.32
N GLY A 142 5.22 -13.01 -18.67
CA GLY A 142 5.05 -14.28 -19.37
C GLY A 142 3.83 -14.14 -20.27
N ARG A 143 3.98 -14.42 -21.57
CA ARG A 143 2.85 -14.43 -22.51
C ARG A 143 1.73 -15.28 -21.94
N THR A 144 0.55 -14.69 -21.75
CA THR A 144 -0.63 -15.42 -21.28
C THR A 144 -1.71 -15.41 -22.35
N ILE A 145 -2.46 -16.50 -22.38
CA ILE A 145 -3.56 -16.79 -23.30
C ILE A 145 -4.55 -15.61 -23.32
N ASN A 146 -5.07 -15.31 -24.51
CA ASN A 146 -6.14 -14.35 -24.79
C ASN A 146 -5.80 -12.86 -24.93
N SER A 147 -4.52 -12.46 -24.93
CA SER A 147 -4.13 -11.07 -25.25
C SER A 147 -4.73 -10.59 -26.57
N ASN A 148 -4.74 -11.43 -27.61
CA ASN A 148 -5.28 -11.08 -28.93
C ASN A 148 -6.81 -10.87 -28.90
N TYR A 149 -7.54 -11.63 -28.08
CA TYR A 149 -8.99 -11.47 -27.93
C TYR A 149 -9.35 -10.13 -27.29
N TYR A 150 -8.66 -9.76 -26.21
CA TYR A 150 -8.91 -8.49 -25.53
C TYR A 150 -8.50 -7.30 -26.40
N ILE A 151 -7.40 -7.39 -27.15
CA ILE A 151 -7.02 -6.35 -28.13
C ILE A 151 -8.13 -6.14 -29.16
N ALA A 152 -8.64 -7.23 -29.76
CA ALA A 152 -9.73 -7.14 -30.74
C ALA A 152 -11.04 -6.59 -30.14
N LEU A 153 -11.33 -6.92 -28.88
CA LEU A 153 -12.50 -6.42 -28.17
C LEU A 153 -12.39 -4.91 -27.88
N LEU A 154 -11.21 -4.44 -27.49
CA LEU A 154 -10.93 -3.01 -27.27
C LEU A 154 -11.04 -2.19 -28.56
N ASP A 155 -10.55 -2.72 -29.68
CA ASP A 155 -10.68 -2.06 -30.99
C ASP A 155 -12.15 -1.95 -31.43
N ARG A 156 -12.94 -3.00 -31.22
CA ARG A 156 -14.39 -2.96 -31.51
C ARG A 156 -15.10 -1.91 -30.67
N LEU A 157 -14.82 -1.87 -29.37
CA LEU A 157 -15.40 -0.89 -28.45
C LEU A 157 -15.03 0.55 -28.83
N LYS A 158 -13.76 0.79 -29.20
CA LYS A 158 -13.31 2.11 -29.69
C LYS A 158 -14.11 2.58 -30.90
N ASN A 159 -14.31 1.69 -31.87
CA ASN A 159 -15.07 1.99 -33.09
C ASN A 159 -16.53 2.31 -32.76
N GLU A 160 -17.16 1.54 -31.87
CA GLU A 160 -18.55 1.74 -31.47
C GLU A 160 -18.76 3.07 -30.70
N ILE A 161 -17.81 3.44 -29.83
CA ILE A 161 -17.81 4.75 -29.15
C ILE A 161 -17.68 5.89 -30.17
N ALA A 162 -16.79 5.76 -31.14
CA ALA A 162 -16.60 6.77 -32.18
C ALA A 162 -17.88 6.97 -33.01
N GLU A 163 -18.54 5.88 -33.40
CA GLU A 163 -19.81 5.93 -34.09
C GLU A 163 -20.93 6.59 -33.26
N ASN A 164 -21.05 6.23 -31.99
CA ASN A 164 -22.10 6.76 -31.13
C ASN A 164 -21.91 8.27 -30.86
N ARG A 165 -20.65 8.74 -30.74
CA ARG A 165 -20.34 10.18 -30.65
C ARG A 165 -20.73 10.93 -31.92
N ARG A 166 -20.47 10.34 -33.10
CA ARG A 166 -20.88 10.92 -34.39
C ARG A 166 -22.41 11.04 -34.50
N LYS A 167 -23.13 9.98 -34.16
CA LYS A 167 -24.61 9.94 -34.16
C LYS A 167 -25.22 10.97 -33.19
N PHE A 168 -24.56 11.27 -32.07
CA PHE A 168 -25.01 12.29 -31.14
C PHE A 168 -24.80 13.72 -31.68
N GLY A 169 -23.64 14.01 -32.30
CA GLY A 169 -23.37 15.31 -32.90
C GLY A 169 -24.26 15.63 -34.11
N GLU A 170 -24.63 14.61 -34.90
CA GLU A 170 -25.59 14.76 -36.01
C GLU A 170 -27.02 15.05 -35.52
N LYS A 171 -27.40 14.59 -34.32
CA LYS A 171 -28.71 14.89 -33.72
C LYS A 171 -28.78 16.30 -33.13
N GLU A 172 -27.68 16.82 -32.56
CA GLU A 172 -27.63 18.20 -32.07
C GLU A 172 -27.67 19.23 -33.20
N SER A 173 -27.08 18.95 -34.37
CA SER A 173 -27.15 19.85 -35.53
C SER A 173 -28.52 19.88 -36.21
N ALA A 174 -29.27 18.77 -36.15
CA ALA A 174 -30.62 18.66 -36.70
C ALA A 174 -31.72 19.28 -35.80
N ALA A 175 -31.42 19.53 -34.51
CA ALA A 175 -32.38 20.06 -33.54
C ALA A 175 -32.34 21.59 -33.37
N SER A 176 -31.49 22.32 -34.11
CA SER A 176 -31.41 23.78 -34.07
C SER A 176 -32.20 24.40 -35.24
N PRO A 177 -33.38 25.02 -35.02
CA PRO A 177 -34.10 25.71 -36.08
C PRO A 177 -33.42 27.06 -36.40
N ARG A 178 -33.41 27.41 -37.69
CA ARG A 178 -33.15 28.80 -38.15
C ARG A 178 -34.34 29.70 -37.81
#